data_AF-A0A9W4WGB0-F1
#
_entry.id   AF-A0A9W4WGB0-F1
#
_cell.length_a   1.000
_cell.length_b   1.000
_cell.length_c   1.000
_cell.angle_alpha   90.00
_cell.angle_beta   90.00
_cell.angle_gamma   90.00
#
_symmetry.space_group_name_H-M   'P 1'
#
loop_
_entity.id
_entity.type
_entity.pdbx_description
1 polymer ?
#
loop_
_entity_poly.entity_id
_entity_poly.type
_entity_poly.pdbx_seq_one_letter_code
_entity_poly.pdbx_strand_id
1 'polypeptide(L)'
;MPLPPEIIDQTFHEVRDLDEWVNFTGGRDSTAVFYGGENEPYESTFFRTDLDLQALSNLRLVSRQWNLSANRLLRRHLWWNIRLDDPDLIKRIAACCGDQNASLSSCVRSLNLEDMHDLNSFSRLYSFDWQEFVGQNVDPNYIVLSSSYVDSPNSYGKRGLRADPQLHYDKTEEHTVIRRLFDSLHCIEKFTARVMGTYSRENLRANCYDMEGMDEFVRTIQYGLRATAFNHLTDLSLLVPSTWYVGEITTVLSQDARNQLRKLRLVIVDETGPGGSDWQMISDGDDYNDGDFTDIAGTGYAPSNIQVDYPNREHQDALWAFVGSCQRLESLAIIASHYLELDRIRWSPQPGYRGLVDLALHRIWTNVQSILKLLAVAAVNGTKLAPAARRVSLDDVKVYGDGGNWDKLFVFLRTQCPDLELFRASQLTYFTSHARHKHNNRPWGNWNDIWTNDAQENHDRHHLRMVDRKLINRGGSEAYCSHYPVSTHGSDSEWGDDCDTEMDQISDN
;
A
#
# COMPACT_ATOMS: atom_id res chain seq x y z
N MET A 1 -44.39 -20.40 2.81
CA MET A 1 -44.95 -21.35 3.80
C MET A 1 -44.46 -20.94 5.18
N PRO A 2 -45.24 -21.07 6.25
CA PRO A 2 -44.71 -20.97 7.61
C PRO A 2 -43.74 -22.14 7.84
N LEU A 3 -42.61 -21.88 8.51
CA LEU A 3 -41.65 -22.92 8.88
C LEU A 3 -42.27 -23.90 9.90
N PRO A 4 -41.83 -25.18 9.95
CA PRO A 4 -42.34 -26.16 10.90
C PRO A 4 -42.05 -25.72 12.35
N PRO A 5 -42.97 -25.99 13.30
CA PRO A 5 -42.89 -25.52 14.68
C PRO A 5 -41.77 -26.17 15.52
N GLU A 6 -41.03 -27.15 14.98
CA GLU A 6 -39.99 -27.90 15.70
C GLU A 6 -38.59 -27.26 15.64
N ILE A 7 -38.39 -26.16 14.90
CA ILE A 7 -37.11 -25.41 14.82
C ILE A 7 -37.14 -24.14 15.71
N ILE A 8 -38.04 -24.08 16.69
CA ILE A 8 -38.23 -22.88 17.53
C ILE A 8 -37.31 -22.89 18.77
N ASP A 9 -36.63 -24.00 19.07
CA ASP A 9 -35.80 -24.15 20.28
C ASP A 9 -34.30 -23.85 20.08
N GLN A 10 -33.87 -23.42 18.89
CA GLN A 10 -32.54 -22.84 18.71
C GLN A 10 -32.65 -21.33 18.80
N THR A 11 -32.11 -20.75 19.88
CA THR A 11 -31.97 -19.30 20.05
C THR A 11 -31.14 -18.72 18.91
N PHE A 12 -31.79 -18.14 17.91
CA PHE A 12 -31.14 -17.38 16.86
C PHE A 12 -30.54 -16.11 17.47
N HIS A 13 -29.20 -16.01 17.47
CA HIS A 13 -28.52 -14.82 17.93
C HIS A 13 -28.50 -13.77 16.82
N GLU A 14 -29.18 -12.65 17.04
CA GLU A 14 -29.13 -11.49 16.15
C GLU A 14 -27.79 -10.76 16.36
N VAL A 15 -26.99 -10.63 15.30
CA VAL A 15 -25.79 -9.79 15.31
C VAL A 15 -26.18 -8.37 14.95
N ARG A 16 -26.04 -7.45 15.90
CA ARG A 16 -26.55 -6.08 15.83
C ARG A 16 -25.48 -5.05 15.52
N ASP A 17 -24.22 -5.38 15.79
CA ASP A 17 -23.09 -4.48 15.54
C ASP A 17 -21.81 -5.22 15.12
N LEU A 18 -20.75 -4.42 14.90
CA LEU A 18 -19.47 -4.89 14.41
C LEU A 18 -18.74 -5.74 15.45
N ASP A 19 -18.88 -5.43 16.73
CA ASP A 19 -18.19 -6.14 17.81
C ASP A 19 -18.85 -7.51 18.04
N GLU A 20 -20.18 -7.59 17.96
CA GLU A 20 -20.92 -8.86 17.95
C GLU A 20 -20.58 -9.71 16.72
N TRP A 21 -20.38 -9.10 15.54
CA TRP A 21 -19.94 -9.83 14.34
C TRP A 21 -18.50 -10.34 14.48
N VAL A 22 -17.61 -9.54 15.04
CA VAL A 22 -16.21 -9.94 15.30
C VAL A 22 -16.14 -11.07 16.33
N ASN A 23 -16.98 -11.02 17.36
CA ASN A 23 -17.08 -12.11 18.34
C ASN A 23 -17.68 -13.37 17.72
N PHE A 24 -18.71 -13.23 16.88
CA PHE A 24 -19.30 -14.35 16.15
C PHE A 24 -18.30 -14.98 15.18
N THR A 25 -17.55 -14.21 14.40
CA THR A 25 -16.57 -14.73 13.43
C THR A 25 -15.19 -15.05 14.03
N GLY A 26 -14.97 -14.71 15.30
CA GLY A 26 -13.70 -14.91 16.01
C GLY A 26 -13.59 -16.25 16.75
N GLY A 27 -14.69 -16.99 16.90
CA GLY A 27 -14.70 -18.34 17.47
C GLY A 27 -14.25 -19.39 16.44
N ARG A 28 -13.46 -20.38 16.88
CA ARG A 28 -13.03 -21.50 16.01
C ARG A 28 -14.17 -22.43 15.57
N ASP A 29 -15.37 -22.29 16.16
CA ASP A 29 -16.50 -23.21 16.00
C ASP A 29 -17.82 -22.51 15.61
N SER A 30 -17.76 -21.31 15.03
CA SER A 30 -18.97 -20.57 14.68
C SER A 30 -19.58 -21.08 13.36
N THR A 31 -20.48 -22.06 13.48
CA THR A 31 -21.31 -22.57 12.38
C THR A 31 -22.55 -21.69 12.19
N ALA A 32 -22.80 -21.26 10.96
CA ALA A 32 -24.08 -20.71 10.55
C ALA A 32 -24.88 -21.78 9.80
N VAL A 33 -26.13 -21.98 10.22
CA VAL A 33 -27.08 -22.88 9.57
C VAL A 33 -27.82 -22.12 8.50
N PHE A 34 -27.68 -22.54 7.24
CA PHE A 34 -28.33 -21.93 6.09
C PHE A 34 -29.45 -22.83 5.57
N TYR A 35 -30.56 -22.21 5.15
CA TYR A 35 -31.67 -22.91 4.51
C TYR A 35 -31.69 -22.61 3.01
N GLY A 36 -31.21 -23.57 2.21
CA GLY A 36 -31.31 -23.56 0.75
C GLY A 36 -32.73 -23.87 0.27
N GLY A 37 -33.00 -23.61 -1.02
CA GLY A 37 -34.33 -23.63 -1.65
C GLY A 37 -35.15 -24.92 -1.53
N GLU A 38 -34.59 -26.00 -0.99
CA GLU A 38 -35.27 -27.27 -0.70
C GLU A 38 -35.07 -27.70 0.77
N ASN A 39 -35.47 -26.86 1.73
CA ASN A 39 -35.71 -27.17 3.16
C ASN A 39 -34.65 -27.93 3.99
N GLU A 40 -33.51 -28.32 3.44
CA GLU A 40 -32.44 -28.94 4.21
C GLU A 40 -31.49 -27.85 4.75
N PRO A 41 -31.33 -27.76 6.09
CA PRO A 41 -30.31 -26.92 6.69
C PRO A 41 -28.93 -27.47 6.32
N TYR A 42 -28.03 -26.61 5.86
CA TYR A 42 -26.61 -26.94 5.78
C TYR A 42 -25.79 -25.98 6.64
N GLU A 43 -24.83 -26.54 7.37
CA GLU A 43 -23.94 -25.79 8.25
C GLU A 43 -22.71 -25.32 7.47
N SER A 44 -22.30 -24.07 7.67
CA SER A 44 -21.07 -23.52 7.11
C SER A 44 -20.32 -22.74 8.17
N THR A 45 -19.00 -22.90 8.19
CA THR A 45 -18.08 -22.24 9.12
C THR A 45 -17.53 -20.97 8.49
N PHE A 46 -17.64 -19.85 9.19
CA PHE A 46 -17.00 -18.60 8.76
C PHE A 46 -15.55 -18.58 9.24
N PHE A 47 -14.59 -18.67 8.31
CA PHE A 47 -13.20 -18.38 8.62
C PHE A 47 -12.88 -16.92 8.30
N ARG A 48 -12.19 -16.25 9.23
CA ARG A 48 -11.81 -14.83 9.18
C ARG A 48 -11.03 -14.44 7.91
N THR A 49 -10.46 -15.42 7.20
CA THR A 49 -9.63 -15.22 6.00
C THR A 49 -10.32 -15.60 4.70
N ASP A 50 -11.29 -16.52 4.73
CA ASP A 50 -11.89 -17.14 3.55
C ASP A 50 -13.40 -17.33 3.76
N LEU A 51 -14.20 -16.41 3.22
CA LEU A 51 -15.65 -16.59 3.15
C LEU A 51 -15.97 -17.63 2.08
N ASP A 52 -16.77 -18.64 2.45
CA ASP A 52 -17.27 -19.61 1.49
C ASP A 52 -18.24 -18.94 0.51
N LEU A 53 -17.72 -18.56 -0.67
CA LEU A 53 -18.44 -17.87 -1.73
C LEU A 53 -19.68 -18.64 -2.21
N GLN A 54 -19.64 -19.98 -2.13
CA GLN A 54 -20.77 -20.83 -2.49
C GLN A 54 -21.87 -20.78 -1.42
N ALA A 55 -21.51 -20.64 -0.14
CA ALA A 55 -22.48 -20.39 0.92
C ALA A 55 -23.12 -19.00 0.78
N LEU A 56 -22.32 -17.98 0.43
CA LEU A 56 -22.82 -16.62 0.19
C LEU A 56 -23.74 -16.52 -1.04
N SER A 57 -23.45 -17.23 -2.14
CA SER A 57 -24.30 -17.22 -3.35
C SER A 57 -25.67 -17.82 -3.11
N ASN A 58 -25.75 -18.74 -2.14
CA ASN A 58 -26.96 -19.44 -1.75
C ASN A 58 -27.75 -18.72 -0.64
N LEU A 59 -27.28 -17.56 -0.15
CA LEU A 59 -27.98 -16.78 0.87
C LEU A 59 -29.31 -16.24 0.33
N ARG A 60 -30.41 -16.81 0.81
CA ARG A 60 -31.75 -16.25 0.65
C ARG A 60 -32.06 -15.37 1.86
N LEU A 61 -31.82 -14.06 1.74
CA LEU A 61 -32.04 -13.09 2.83
C LEU A 61 -33.53 -13.02 3.18
N VAL A 62 -33.94 -13.62 4.31
CA VAL A 62 -35.34 -13.95 4.64
C VAL A 62 -36.20 -12.76 5.10
N SER A 63 -35.63 -11.55 5.28
CA SER A 63 -36.38 -10.33 5.62
C SER A 63 -35.77 -9.07 5.01
N ARG A 64 -36.58 -8.03 4.75
CA ARG A 64 -36.10 -6.74 4.21
C ARG A 64 -35.11 -6.03 5.15
N GLN A 65 -35.32 -6.11 6.46
CA GLN A 65 -34.42 -5.53 7.45
C GLN A 65 -33.11 -6.29 7.55
N TRP A 66 -33.17 -7.63 7.54
CA TRP A 66 -31.96 -8.46 7.52
C TRP A 66 -31.19 -8.28 6.22
N ASN A 67 -31.88 -8.15 5.10
CA ASN A 67 -31.28 -7.85 3.81
C ASN A 67 -30.58 -6.48 3.81
N LEU A 68 -31.15 -5.45 4.45
CA LEU A 68 -30.51 -4.14 4.61
C LEU A 68 -29.31 -4.17 5.58
N SER A 69 -29.42 -4.85 6.72
CA SER A 69 -28.34 -4.96 7.71
C SER A 69 -27.19 -5.84 7.20
N ALA A 70 -27.51 -6.99 6.61
CA ALA A 70 -26.57 -7.83 5.89
C ALA A 70 -25.90 -6.98 4.81
N ASN A 71 -26.63 -6.33 3.88
CA ASN A 71 -26.00 -5.46 2.87
C ASN A 71 -25.13 -4.35 3.46
N ARG A 72 -25.48 -3.76 4.61
CA ARG A 72 -24.63 -2.75 5.26
C ARG A 72 -23.34 -3.34 5.81
N LEU A 73 -23.40 -4.53 6.41
CA LEU A 73 -22.22 -5.31 6.82
C LEU A 73 -21.43 -5.77 5.57
N LEU A 74 -22.15 -6.18 4.51
CA LEU A 74 -21.59 -6.59 3.22
C LEU A 74 -20.91 -5.48 2.45
N ARG A 75 -21.18 -4.22 2.79
CA ARG A 75 -20.51 -3.06 2.21
C ARG A 75 -19.30 -2.60 3.03
N ARG A 76 -19.20 -3.03 4.30
CA ARG A 76 -18.17 -2.54 5.25
C ARG A 76 -16.92 -3.41 5.30
N HIS A 77 -17.04 -4.73 5.12
CA HIS A 77 -15.87 -5.63 5.10
C HIS A 77 -15.12 -5.61 3.75
N LEU A 78 -13.94 -6.21 3.66
CA LEU A 78 -13.21 -6.49 2.41
C LEU A 78 -13.74 -7.82 1.89
N TRP A 79 -14.48 -7.81 0.78
CA TRP A 79 -15.31 -8.97 0.42
C TRP A 79 -14.51 -10.01 -0.34
N TRP A 80 -13.86 -9.60 -1.42
CA TRP A 80 -13.17 -10.54 -2.29
C TRP A 80 -11.69 -10.22 -2.30
N ASN A 81 -10.96 -10.96 -1.48
CA ASN A 81 -9.53 -11.13 -1.64
C ASN A 81 -9.30 -12.27 -2.63
N ILE A 82 -8.84 -11.94 -3.83
CA ILE A 82 -8.57 -12.93 -4.88
C ILE A 82 -7.08 -13.13 -4.94
N ARG A 83 -6.66 -14.32 -4.54
CA ARG A 83 -5.28 -14.79 -4.69
C ARG A 83 -5.19 -15.54 -6.01
N LEU A 84 -4.45 -14.95 -6.95
CA LEU A 84 -4.21 -15.54 -8.28
C LEU A 84 -3.43 -16.87 -8.20
N ASP A 85 -2.76 -17.10 -7.07
CA ASP A 85 -2.01 -18.32 -6.80
C ASP A 85 -2.87 -19.45 -6.22
N ASP A 86 -4.14 -19.20 -5.87
CA ASP A 86 -5.06 -20.18 -5.31
C ASP A 86 -6.02 -20.77 -6.38
N PRO A 87 -5.74 -21.96 -6.94
CA PRO A 87 -6.57 -22.55 -7.99
C PRO A 87 -7.98 -22.93 -7.52
N ASP A 88 -8.17 -23.22 -6.23
CA ASP A 88 -9.48 -23.58 -5.71
C ASP A 88 -10.36 -22.35 -5.55
N LEU A 89 -9.78 -21.23 -5.14
CA LEU A 89 -10.46 -19.93 -5.13
C LEU A 89 -10.87 -19.51 -6.55
N ILE A 90 -9.99 -19.65 -7.54
CA ILE A 90 -10.30 -19.32 -8.94
C ILE A 90 -11.46 -20.19 -9.47
N LYS A 91 -11.49 -21.48 -9.17
CA LYS A 91 -12.63 -22.36 -9.53
C LYS A 91 -13.93 -21.90 -8.89
N ARG A 92 -13.92 -21.50 -7.61
CA ARG A 92 -15.10 -20.97 -6.92
C ARG A 92 -15.60 -19.68 -7.56
N ILE A 93 -14.70 -18.78 -7.93
CA ILE A 93 -15.02 -17.54 -8.65
C ILE A 93 -15.67 -17.86 -9.99
N ALA A 94 -15.08 -18.79 -10.76
CA ALA A 94 -15.63 -19.21 -12.05
C ALA A 94 -17.06 -19.78 -11.92
N ALA A 95 -17.33 -20.56 -10.86
CA ALA A 95 -18.66 -21.07 -10.56
C ALA A 95 -19.66 -19.95 -10.23
N CYS A 96 -19.23 -18.94 -9.44
CA CYS A 96 -20.08 -17.80 -9.08
C CYS A 96 -20.43 -16.91 -10.28
N CYS A 97 -19.52 -16.74 -11.25
CA CYS A 97 -19.78 -15.98 -12.47
C CYS A 97 -20.78 -16.66 -13.43
N GLY A 98 -20.93 -17.99 -13.33
CA GLY A 98 -21.76 -18.78 -14.25
C GLY A 98 -23.24 -18.85 -13.87
N ASP A 99 -23.61 -18.51 -12.63
CA ASP A 99 -24.97 -18.68 -12.14
C ASP A 99 -25.78 -17.37 -12.25
N GLN A 100 -26.71 -17.32 -13.21
CA GLN A 100 -27.58 -16.16 -13.46
C GLN A 100 -28.51 -15.81 -12.28
N ASN A 101 -28.64 -16.70 -11.29
CA ASN A 101 -29.46 -16.47 -10.10
C ASN A 101 -28.66 -15.95 -8.88
N ALA A 102 -27.33 -15.89 -8.95
CA ALA A 102 -26.50 -15.45 -7.84
C ALA A 102 -26.47 -13.92 -7.72
N SER A 103 -27.20 -13.37 -6.74
CA SER A 103 -27.31 -11.92 -6.46
C SER A 103 -26.01 -11.24 -5.96
N LEU A 104 -24.89 -11.97 -5.91
CA LEU A 104 -23.64 -11.54 -5.30
C LEU A 104 -23.00 -10.33 -6.00
N SER A 105 -23.10 -10.26 -7.34
CA SER A 105 -22.57 -9.13 -8.12
C SER A 105 -23.14 -7.77 -7.71
N SER A 106 -24.35 -7.77 -7.13
CA SER A 106 -24.99 -6.56 -6.62
C SER A 106 -24.47 -6.10 -5.25
N CYS A 107 -23.88 -7.02 -4.48
CA CYS A 107 -23.45 -6.81 -3.09
C CYS A 107 -21.97 -6.44 -2.97
N VAL A 108 -21.12 -6.93 -3.86
CA VAL A 108 -19.68 -6.64 -3.84
C VAL A 108 -19.46 -5.16 -4.15
N ARG A 109 -18.75 -4.47 -3.25
CA ARG A 109 -18.32 -3.07 -3.41
C ARG A 109 -16.82 -2.88 -3.26
N SER A 110 -16.12 -3.87 -2.69
CA SER A 110 -14.69 -3.83 -2.43
C SER A 110 -14.04 -5.08 -2.98
N LEU A 111 -13.05 -4.90 -3.86
CA LEU A 111 -12.32 -5.97 -4.52
C LEU A 111 -10.82 -5.81 -4.28
N ASN A 112 -10.14 -6.91 -3.96
CA ASN A 112 -8.72 -6.96 -3.73
C ASN A 112 -8.11 -8.11 -4.54
N LEU A 113 -7.08 -7.82 -5.30
CA LEU A 113 -6.29 -8.81 -6.03
C LEU A 113 -4.90 -8.87 -5.37
N GLU A 114 -4.58 -10.00 -4.73
CA GLU A 114 -3.36 -10.18 -3.93
C GLU A 114 -2.53 -11.40 -4.35
N ASP A 115 -1.35 -11.49 -3.73
CA ASP A 115 -0.46 -12.65 -3.67
C ASP A 115 -0.23 -13.32 -5.01
N MET A 116 0.43 -12.57 -5.88
CA MET A 116 1.06 -13.08 -7.10
C MET A 116 2.55 -13.35 -6.82
N HIS A 117 2.83 -14.28 -5.90
CA HIS A 117 4.20 -14.68 -5.61
C HIS A 117 4.89 -15.24 -6.87
N ASP A 118 4.11 -15.84 -7.75
CA ASP A 118 4.58 -16.40 -9.02
C ASP A 118 5.15 -15.35 -9.98
N LEU A 119 4.87 -14.05 -9.78
CA LEU A 119 5.51 -12.98 -10.57
C LEU A 119 6.99 -12.78 -10.19
N ASN A 120 7.40 -13.15 -8.98
CA ASN A 120 8.79 -13.03 -8.48
C ASN A 120 9.54 -14.36 -8.68
N SER A 121 9.60 -14.84 -9.92
CA SER A 121 9.97 -16.23 -10.24
C SER A 121 11.47 -16.53 -10.19
N PHE A 122 12.35 -15.53 -10.22
CA PHE A 122 13.79 -15.75 -10.27
C PHE A 122 14.61 -14.69 -9.54
N SER A 123 15.89 -15.00 -9.38
CA SER A 123 16.91 -14.07 -8.94
C SER A 123 17.95 -13.88 -10.05
N ARG A 124 18.42 -12.65 -10.23
CA ARG A 124 19.51 -12.32 -11.14
C ARG A 124 20.78 -12.09 -10.34
N LEU A 125 21.84 -12.80 -10.70
CA LEU A 125 23.19 -12.57 -10.20
C LEU A 125 23.99 -11.85 -11.28
N TYR A 126 24.45 -10.64 -10.98
CA TYR A 126 25.32 -9.88 -11.86
C TYR A 126 26.77 -10.33 -11.64
N SER A 127 27.46 -10.69 -12.72
CA SER A 127 28.86 -11.08 -12.71
C SER A 127 29.63 -10.21 -13.67
N PHE A 128 30.74 -9.64 -13.22
CA PHE A 128 31.50 -8.73 -14.06
C PHE A 128 32.99 -8.82 -13.75
N ASP A 129 33.81 -8.69 -14.79
CA ASP A 129 35.27 -8.76 -14.69
C ASP A 129 35.87 -7.36 -14.77
N TRP A 130 36.32 -6.85 -13.61
CA TRP A 130 37.01 -5.56 -13.53
C TRP A 130 38.25 -5.49 -14.42
N GLN A 131 38.90 -6.62 -14.72
CA GLN A 131 40.18 -6.65 -15.45
C GLN A 131 40.04 -6.19 -16.90
N GLU A 132 38.90 -6.41 -17.53
CA GLU A 132 38.65 -6.02 -18.93
C GLU A 132 38.56 -4.49 -19.10
N PHE A 133 38.25 -3.76 -18.03
CA PHE A 133 38.03 -2.32 -18.03
C PHE A 133 39.18 -1.51 -17.40
N VAL A 134 40.27 -2.17 -16.97
CA VAL A 134 41.44 -1.50 -16.38
C VAL A 134 42.06 -0.52 -17.38
N GLY A 135 42.14 0.76 -17.00
CA GLY A 135 42.68 1.83 -17.84
C GLY A 135 41.67 2.48 -18.79
N GLN A 136 40.42 2.02 -18.80
CA GLN A 136 39.32 2.66 -19.51
C GLN A 136 38.52 3.56 -18.54
N ASN A 137 38.06 4.73 -19.01
CA ASN A 137 37.20 5.61 -18.22
C ASN A 137 35.73 5.23 -18.47
N VAL A 138 35.28 4.14 -17.85
CA VAL A 138 33.91 3.61 -17.98
C VAL A 138 33.26 3.62 -16.60
N ASP A 139 31.98 3.99 -16.55
CA ASP A 139 31.19 4.00 -15.31
C ASP A 139 31.10 2.57 -14.71
N PRO A 140 31.54 2.38 -13.45
CA PRO A 140 31.33 1.15 -12.68
C PRO A 140 29.95 0.53 -12.80
N ASN A 141 28.89 1.33 -12.75
CA ASN A 141 27.51 0.85 -12.84
C ASN A 141 27.17 0.38 -14.25
N TYR A 142 27.67 1.09 -15.26
CA TYR A 142 27.54 0.66 -16.64
C TYR A 142 28.22 -0.69 -16.86
N ILE A 143 29.38 -0.92 -16.22
CA ILE A 143 30.04 -2.23 -16.26
C ILE A 143 29.15 -3.29 -15.63
N VAL A 144 28.62 -3.09 -14.42
CA VAL A 144 27.74 -4.08 -13.77
C VAL A 144 26.52 -4.41 -14.63
N LEU A 145 25.84 -3.38 -15.14
CA LEU A 145 24.60 -3.53 -15.91
C LEU A 145 24.83 -4.09 -17.33
N SER A 146 26.00 -3.83 -17.93
CA SER A 146 26.34 -4.29 -19.28
C SER A 146 27.13 -5.61 -19.30
N SER A 147 27.49 -6.13 -18.13
CA SER A 147 28.22 -7.41 -17.99
C SER A 147 27.28 -8.61 -18.01
N SER A 148 27.86 -9.81 -17.99
CA SER A 148 27.10 -11.06 -17.94
C SER A 148 26.31 -11.21 -16.64
N TYR A 149 25.02 -11.50 -16.74
CA TYR A 149 24.22 -11.94 -15.60
C TYR A 149 23.77 -13.38 -15.77
N VAL A 150 23.49 -14.04 -14.65
CA VAL A 150 22.90 -15.37 -14.62
C VAL A 150 21.57 -15.28 -13.89
N ASP A 151 20.50 -15.64 -14.60
CA ASP A 151 19.17 -15.77 -14.03
C ASP A 151 19.02 -17.18 -13.43
N SER A 152 18.65 -17.24 -12.16
CA SER A 152 18.47 -18.48 -11.41
C SER A 152 17.05 -18.52 -10.85
N PRO A 153 16.22 -19.50 -11.25
CA PRO A 153 14.88 -19.68 -10.70
C PRO A 153 14.93 -19.71 -9.17
N ASN A 154 13.98 -19.04 -8.53
CA ASN A 154 13.91 -19.04 -7.07
C ASN A 154 13.52 -20.45 -6.61
N SER A 155 14.48 -21.18 -6.04
CA SER A 155 14.29 -22.58 -5.60
C SER A 155 13.54 -22.71 -4.28
N TYR A 156 13.22 -21.62 -3.58
CA TYR A 156 12.58 -21.67 -2.26
C TYR A 156 11.65 -20.49 -1.94
N GLY A 157 10.42 -20.85 -1.58
CA GLY A 157 9.55 -20.12 -0.66
C GLY A 157 8.32 -20.99 -0.38
N LYS A 158 8.13 -21.42 0.88
CA LYS A 158 6.96 -22.20 1.38
C LYS A 158 5.58 -21.55 1.11
N ARG A 159 5.51 -20.45 0.34
CA ARG A 159 4.31 -19.65 0.05
C ARG A 159 3.90 -19.68 -1.43
N GLY A 160 4.78 -20.08 -2.35
CA GLY A 160 4.40 -20.31 -3.74
C GLY A 160 3.76 -21.69 -3.89
N LEU A 161 2.56 -21.78 -4.44
CA LEU A 161 1.82 -23.05 -4.60
C LEU A 161 2.29 -23.86 -5.82
N ARG A 162 3.28 -23.37 -6.58
CA ARG A 162 3.82 -24.07 -7.76
C ARG A 162 4.71 -25.24 -7.37
N ALA A 163 4.42 -26.40 -7.95
CA ALA A 163 5.19 -27.63 -7.76
C ALA A 163 6.51 -27.66 -8.56
N ASP A 164 6.67 -26.80 -9.57
CA ASP A 164 7.85 -26.74 -10.44
C ASP A 164 8.27 -25.27 -10.63
N PRO A 165 9.49 -24.86 -10.22
CA PRO A 165 9.97 -23.49 -10.38
C PRO A 165 10.27 -23.21 -11.85
N GLN A 166 9.26 -22.77 -12.58
CA GLN A 166 9.40 -22.23 -13.93
C GLN A 166 9.69 -20.74 -13.87
N LEU A 167 10.55 -20.27 -14.78
CA LEU A 167 10.81 -18.84 -14.99
C LEU A 167 9.54 -18.09 -15.39
N HIS A 168 8.61 -18.79 -16.06
CA HIS A 168 7.46 -18.17 -16.70
C HIS A 168 6.16 -18.30 -15.91
N TYR A 169 5.50 -17.18 -15.73
CA TYR A 169 4.14 -16.99 -15.30
C TYR A 169 3.19 -17.33 -16.47
N ASP A 170 2.71 -18.57 -16.54
CA ASP A 170 1.53 -18.90 -17.33
C ASP A 170 0.30 -19.04 -16.41
N LYS A 171 -0.55 -18.02 -16.38
CA LYS A 171 -1.84 -18.00 -15.66
C LYS A 171 -2.98 -17.47 -16.53
N THR A 172 -2.88 -17.77 -17.83
CA THR A 172 -3.81 -17.25 -18.83
C THR A 172 -5.28 -17.59 -18.52
N GLU A 173 -5.52 -18.79 -17.96
CA GLU A 173 -6.85 -19.26 -17.58
C GLU A 173 -7.40 -18.49 -16.37
N GLU A 174 -6.58 -18.29 -15.33
CA GLU A 174 -6.93 -17.55 -14.12
C GLU A 174 -7.26 -16.09 -14.47
N HIS A 175 -6.43 -15.45 -15.31
CA HIS A 175 -6.69 -14.11 -15.81
C HIS A 175 -8.00 -14.04 -16.60
N THR A 176 -8.32 -15.07 -17.39
CA THR A 176 -9.59 -15.14 -18.12
C THR A 176 -10.79 -15.23 -17.16
N VAL A 177 -10.68 -16.01 -16.08
CA VAL A 177 -11.72 -16.09 -15.05
C VAL A 177 -11.92 -14.73 -14.36
N ILE A 178 -10.84 -14.02 -14.02
CA ILE A 178 -10.92 -12.68 -13.42
C ILE A 178 -11.55 -11.66 -14.36
N ARG A 179 -11.27 -11.72 -15.67
CA ARG A 179 -11.93 -10.82 -16.64
C ARG A 179 -13.44 -11.06 -16.68
N ARG A 180 -13.87 -12.32 -16.69
CA ARG A 180 -15.31 -12.66 -16.58
C ARG A 180 -15.93 -12.19 -15.26
N LEU A 181 -15.15 -12.23 -14.18
CA LEU A 181 -15.57 -11.67 -12.90
C LEU A 181 -15.87 -10.18 -13.04
N PHE A 182 -14.94 -9.41 -13.62
CA PHE A 182 -15.14 -7.97 -13.85
C PHE A 182 -16.41 -7.68 -14.66
N ASP A 183 -16.71 -8.48 -15.68
CA ASP A 183 -17.93 -8.34 -16.49
C ASP A 183 -19.21 -8.62 -15.69
N SER A 184 -19.15 -9.51 -14.70
CA SER A 184 -20.29 -9.85 -13.85
C SER A 184 -20.58 -8.81 -12.77
N LEU A 185 -19.60 -7.99 -12.38
CA LEU A 185 -19.71 -7.01 -11.31
C LEU A 185 -20.54 -5.79 -11.76
N HIS A 186 -21.26 -5.16 -10.83
CA HIS A 186 -22.12 -4.02 -11.15
C HIS A 186 -21.66 -2.68 -10.58
N CYS A 187 -21.01 -2.68 -9.41
CA CYS A 187 -20.59 -1.45 -8.76
C CYS A 187 -19.44 -1.75 -7.80
N ILE A 188 -18.27 -1.22 -8.10
CA ILE A 188 -17.06 -1.33 -7.27
C ILE A 188 -16.69 0.07 -6.79
N GLU A 189 -16.67 0.25 -5.48
CA GLU A 189 -16.33 1.50 -4.80
C GLU A 189 -14.87 1.50 -4.36
N LYS A 190 -14.31 0.33 -4.05
CA LYS A 190 -12.92 0.15 -3.61
C LYS A 190 -12.22 -0.94 -4.39
N PHE A 191 -11.01 -0.65 -4.84
CA PHE A 191 -10.18 -1.60 -5.56
C PHE A 191 -8.74 -1.58 -5.09
N THR A 192 -8.20 -2.74 -4.79
CA THR A 192 -6.78 -2.94 -4.49
C THR A 192 -6.19 -3.96 -5.45
N ALA A 193 -5.01 -3.63 -5.99
CA ALA A 193 -4.21 -4.55 -6.79
C ALA A 193 -2.79 -4.57 -6.22
N ARG A 194 -2.32 -5.76 -5.85
CA ARG A 194 -1.05 -5.94 -5.13
C ARG A 194 -0.13 -6.91 -5.85
N VAL A 195 1.04 -6.40 -6.23
CA VAL A 195 2.21 -7.19 -6.60
C VAL A 195 3.09 -7.38 -5.37
N MET A 196 3.76 -8.52 -5.29
CA MET A 196 4.72 -8.79 -4.22
C MET A 196 6.00 -7.99 -4.42
N GLY A 197 6.51 -7.40 -3.33
CA GLY A 197 7.78 -6.69 -3.35
C GLY A 197 8.98 -7.61 -3.52
N THR A 198 10.05 -7.03 -4.04
CA THR A 198 11.37 -7.65 -4.21
C THR A 198 12.41 -6.84 -3.45
N TYR A 199 13.52 -7.48 -3.11
CA TYR A 199 14.65 -6.85 -2.43
C TYR A 199 15.95 -7.51 -2.91
N SER A 200 17.07 -6.85 -2.66
CA SER A 200 18.41 -7.39 -2.90
C SER A 200 18.99 -7.90 -1.57
N ARG A 201 19.24 -9.21 -1.46
CA ARG A 201 19.76 -9.81 -0.19
C ARG A 201 21.28 -9.83 -0.09
N GLU A 202 21.98 -9.87 -1.21
CA GLU A 202 23.39 -10.26 -1.28
C GLU A 202 24.11 -9.52 -2.40
N ASN A 203 25.44 -9.42 -2.29
CA ASN A 203 26.35 -8.79 -3.25
C ASN A 203 25.98 -9.12 -4.70
N LEU A 204 25.41 -8.12 -5.37
CA LEU A 204 25.07 -8.11 -6.79
C LEU A 204 23.99 -9.12 -7.17
N ARG A 205 23.12 -9.48 -6.23
CA ARG A 205 21.97 -10.35 -6.47
C ARG A 205 20.66 -9.65 -6.17
N ALA A 206 19.74 -9.69 -7.13
CA ALA A 206 18.40 -9.11 -7.02
C ALA A 206 17.33 -10.16 -7.30
N ASN A 207 16.22 -10.12 -6.56
CA ASN A 207 15.01 -10.82 -6.98
C ASN A 207 14.36 -10.07 -8.15
N CYS A 208 13.88 -10.81 -9.14
CA CYS A 208 13.38 -10.27 -10.40
C CYS A 208 11.96 -10.74 -10.68
N TYR A 209 11.34 -10.07 -11.65
CA TYR A 209 9.97 -10.30 -12.07
C TYR A 209 9.91 -11.02 -13.41
N ASP A 210 8.94 -11.92 -13.60
CA ASP A 210 8.57 -12.32 -14.95
C ASP A 210 7.82 -11.18 -15.65
N MET A 211 8.46 -10.61 -16.67
CA MET A 211 7.92 -9.48 -17.43
C MET A 211 6.67 -9.85 -18.23
N GLU A 212 6.57 -11.09 -18.73
CA GLU A 212 5.38 -11.52 -19.49
C GLU A 212 4.17 -11.65 -18.55
N GLY A 213 4.37 -12.21 -17.36
CA GLY A 213 3.34 -12.25 -16.32
C GLY A 213 2.95 -10.86 -15.82
N MET A 214 3.91 -9.96 -15.66
CA MET A 214 3.63 -8.57 -15.31
C MET A 214 2.76 -7.88 -16.38
N ASP A 215 3.05 -8.10 -17.66
CA ASP A 215 2.24 -7.58 -18.77
C ASP A 215 0.82 -8.14 -18.74
N GLU A 216 0.65 -9.43 -18.50
CA GLU A 216 -0.67 -10.05 -18.41
C GLU A 216 -1.47 -9.52 -17.21
N PHE A 217 -0.80 -9.37 -16.06
CA PHE A 217 -1.38 -8.76 -14.88
C PHE A 217 -1.86 -7.34 -15.18
N VAL A 218 -0.99 -6.47 -15.70
CA VAL A 218 -1.33 -5.08 -16.06
C VAL A 218 -2.52 -5.04 -17.00
N ARG A 219 -2.53 -5.86 -18.07
CA ARG A 219 -3.66 -5.93 -19.02
C ARG A 219 -4.96 -6.35 -18.34
N THR A 220 -4.89 -7.26 -17.37
CA THR A 220 -6.07 -7.71 -16.61
C THR A 220 -6.60 -6.62 -15.70
N ILE A 221 -5.73 -5.89 -14.98
CA ILE A 221 -6.14 -4.73 -14.19
C ILE A 221 -6.74 -3.66 -15.08
N GLN A 222 -6.07 -3.34 -16.18
CA GLN A 222 -6.57 -2.38 -17.17
C GLN A 222 -7.92 -2.79 -17.77
N TYR A 223 -8.19 -4.08 -17.91
CA TYR A 223 -9.49 -4.58 -18.32
C TYR A 223 -10.56 -4.25 -17.27
N GLY A 224 -10.30 -4.60 -16.01
CA GLY A 224 -11.21 -4.30 -14.89
C GLY A 224 -11.50 -2.81 -14.73
N LEU A 225 -10.47 -1.96 -14.77
CA LEU A 225 -10.62 -0.51 -14.65
C LEU A 225 -11.41 0.14 -15.81
N ARG A 226 -11.56 -0.54 -16.96
CA ARG A 226 -12.43 -0.11 -18.07
C ARG A 226 -13.87 -0.60 -17.90
N ALA A 227 -14.12 -1.60 -17.06
CA ALA A 227 -15.44 -2.19 -16.88
C ALA A 227 -16.39 -1.20 -16.21
N THR A 228 -17.67 -1.27 -16.56
CA THR A 228 -18.71 -0.34 -16.08
C THR A 228 -18.85 -0.34 -14.56
N ALA A 229 -18.58 -1.47 -13.90
CA ALA A 229 -18.59 -1.59 -12.45
C ALA A 229 -17.67 -0.58 -11.75
N PHE A 230 -16.54 -0.24 -12.37
CA PHE A 230 -15.52 0.65 -11.82
C PHE A 230 -15.81 2.13 -12.06
N ASN A 231 -16.90 2.46 -12.74
CA ASN A 231 -17.37 3.85 -12.84
C ASN A 231 -17.76 4.45 -11.48
N HIS A 232 -17.92 3.62 -10.45
CA HIS A 232 -18.24 4.01 -9.08
C HIS A 232 -17.02 4.03 -8.15
N LEU A 233 -15.81 3.86 -8.71
CA LEU A 233 -14.59 3.74 -7.92
C LEU A 233 -14.29 5.04 -7.17
N THR A 234 -14.17 4.94 -5.86
CA THR A 234 -13.84 6.07 -4.96
C THR A 234 -12.53 5.85 -4.21
N ASP A 235 -12.07 4.61 -4.09
CA ASP A 235 -10.85 4.20 -3.39
C ASP A 235 -10.03 3.29 -4.27
N LEU A 236 -8.79 3.70 -4.58
CA LEU A 236 -7.86 2.94 -5.38
C LEU A 236 -6.54 2.76 -4.62
N SER A 237 -6.13 1.50 -4.45
CA SER A 237 -4.82 1.15 -3.90
C SER A 237 -4.03 0.31 -4.91
N LEU A 238 -2.88 0.81 -5.35
CA LEU A 238 -1.97 0.08 -6.23
C LEU A 238 -0.65 -0.15 -5.50
N LEU A 239 -0.26 -1.42 -5.38
CA LEU A 239 1.06 -1.82 -4.91
C LEU A 239 1.78 -2.46 -6.08
N VAL A 240 2.70 -1.74 -6.70
CA VAL A 240 3.30 -2.10 -7.99
C VAL A 240 4.82 -1.97 -7.95
N PRO A 241 5.58 -2.69 -8.80
CA PRO A 241 7.04 -2.71 -8.70
C PRO A 241 7.71 -1.37 -9.00
N SER A 242 7.16 -0.58 -9.91
CA SER A 242 7.75 0.70 -10.33
C SER A 242 6.72 1.80 -10.51
N THR A 243 7.15 3.06 -10.36
CA THR A 243 6.34 4.25 -10.68
C THR A 243 5.83 4.25 -12.12
N TRP A 244 6.54 3.58 -13.04
CA TRP A 244 6.11 3.41 -14.43
C TRP A 244 4.77 2.66 -14.52
N TYR A 245 4.63 1.56 -13.77
CA TYR A 245 3.40 0.74 -13.77
C TYR A 245 2.18 1.49 -13.22
N VAL A 246 2.37 2.46 -12.32
CA VAL A 246 1.29 3.36 -11.89
C VAL A 246 0.72 4.09 -13.12
N GLY A 247 1.61 4.65 -13.95
CA GLY A 247 1.22 5.29 -15.21
C GLY A 247 0.47 4.35 -16.11
N GLU A 248 1.08 3.21 -16.45
CA GLU A 248 0.52 2.22 -17.38
C GLU A 248 -0.86 1.73 -16.97
N ILE A 249 -1.03 1.30 -15.71
CA ILE A 249 -2.30 0.78 -15.20
C ILE A 249 -3.38 1.86 -15.25
N THR A 250 -3.04 3.10 -14.91
CA THR A 250 -4.03 4.18 -14.72
C THR A 250 -4.36 4.94 -16.01
N THR A 251 -3.62 4.70 -17.11
CA THR A 251 -3.90 5.28 -18.43
C THR A 251 -5.34 5.04 -18.89
N VAL A 252 -5.94 3.93 -18.47
CA VAL A 252 -7.26 3.48 -18.93
C VAL A 252 -8.43 4.09 -18.15
N LEU A 253 -8.16 4.68 -16.98
CA LEU A 253 -9.17 5.35 -16.19
C LEU A 253 -9.63 6.63 -16.90
N SER A 254 -10.93 6.74 -17.14
CA SER A 254 -11.54 7.95 -17.68
C SER A 254 -11.36 9.13 -16.71
N GLN A 255 -11.42 10.36 -17.23
CA GLN A 255 -11.35 11.55 -16.37
C GLN A 255 -12.50 11.60 -15.37
N ASP A 256 -13.68 11.07 -15.72
CA ASP A 256 -14.82 10.98 -14.81
C ASP A 256 -14.55 10.02 -13.64
N ALA A 257 -13.90 8.88 -13.89
CA ALA A 257 -13.48 7.96 -12.82
C ALA A 257 -12.42 8.61 -11.92
N ARG A 258 -11.42 9.28 -12.52
CA ARG A 258 -10.38 10.03 -11.78
C ARG A 258 -10.97 11.16 -10.91
N ASN A 259 -12.02 11.82 -11.41
CA ASN A 259 -12.77 12.83 -10.67
C ASN A 259 -13.69 12.24 -9.59
N GLN A 260 -13.91 10.93 -9.54
CA GLN A 260 -14.68 10.29 -8.46
C GLN A 260 -13.80 9.78 -7.34
N LEU A 261 -12.51 9.52 -7.61
CA LEU A 261 -11.55 9.10 -6.61
C LEU A 261 -11.48 10.10 -5.45
N ARG A 262 -11.70 9.57 -4.25
CA ARG A 262 -11.55 10.26 -2.96
C ARG A 262 -10.32 9.78 -2.22
N LYS A 263 -9.95 8.50 -2.39
CA LYS A 263 -8.79 7.91 -1.72
C LYS A 263 -7.88 7.29 -2.75
N LEU A 264 -6.60 7.61 -2.64
CA LEU A 264 -5.56 7.08 -3.49
C LEU A 264 -4.38 6.62 -2.63
N ARG A 265 -4.02 5.35 -2.76
CA ARG A 265 -2.82 4.76 -2.15
C ARG A 265 -1.94 4.17 -3.24
N LEU A 266 -0.72 4.64 -3.35
CA LEU A 266 0.28 4.16 -4.28
C LEU A 266 1.49 3.68 -3.50
N VAL A 267 1.85 2.42 -3.68
CA VAL A 267 3.01 1.79 -3.04
C VAL A 267 3.92 1.23 -4.11
N ILE A 268 5.18 1.63 -4.07
CA ILE A 268 6.22 1.07 -4.93
C ILE A 268 6.94 -0.01 -4.13
N VAL A 269 6.84 -1.26 -4.58
CA VAL A 269 7.22 -2.44 -3.78
C VAL A 269 8.57 -3.05 -4.14
N ASP A 270 9.19 -2.62 -5.24
CA ASP A 270 10.51 -3.12 -5.61
C ASP A 270 11.60 -2.31 -4.90
N GLU A 271 12.17 -2.91 -3.85
CA GLU A 271 13.24 -2.36 -3.02
C GLU A 271 14.64 -2.77 -3.51
N THR A 272 14.75 -3.37 -4.69
CA THR A 272 16.06 -3.72 -5.28
C THR A 272 16.81 -2.49 -5.78
N GLY A 273 18.13 -2.61 -5.88
CA GLY A 273 19.00 -1.53 -6.33
C GLY A 273 19.43 -0.61 -5.18
N PRO A 274 20.36 0.32 -5.47
CA PRO A 274 20.93 1.20 -4.46
C PRO A 274 19.89 2.18 -3.89
N GLY A 275 19.81 2.23 -2.55
CA GLY A 275 18.88 3.09 -1.84
C GLY A 275 17.44 2.60 -1.87
N GLY A 276 17.17 1.38 -2.34
CA GLY A 276 15.83 0.82 -2.50
C GLY A 276 15.20 0.25 -1.23
N SER A 277 16.01 -0.18 -0.25
CA SER A 277 15.52 -0.75 1.01
C SER A 277 16.00 0.04 2.23
N ASP A 278 15.18 0.08 3.28
CA ASP A 278 15.53 0.68 4.58
C ASP A 278 16.76 0.00 5.19
N TRP A 279 16.90 -1.30 4.96
CA TRP A 279 18.03 -2.09 5.48
C TRP A 279 19.38 -1.65 4.91
N GLN A 280 19.43 -1.23 3.64
CA GLN A 280 20.66 -0.75 3.00
C GLN A 280 21.13 0.56 3.66
N MET A 281 20.20 1.48 3.90
CA MET A 281 20.47 2.74 4.60
C MET A 281 20.99 2.51 6.02
N ILE A 282 20.62 1.39 6.65
CA ILE A 282 20.96 1.00 8.01
C ILE A 282 22.32 0.28 8.08
N SER A 283 22.63 -0.58 7.10
CA SER A 283 23.83 -1.44 7.09
C SER A 283 25.11 -0.72 6.67
N ASP A 284 25.01 0.29 5.81
CA ASP A 284 26.17 0.81 5.09
C ASP A 284 27.07 1.76 5.89
N GLY A 285 26.69 2.13 7.12
CA GLY A 285 27.58 2.73 8.12
C GLY A 285 28.24 4.08 7.75
N ASP A 286 27.96 5.10 8.55
CA ASP A 286 28.74 6.35 8.72
C ASP A 286 29.00 7.29 7.51
N ASP A 287 28.79 6.89 6.26
CA ASP A 287 28.89 7.81 5.13
C ASP A 287 27.60 8.63 4.98
N TYR A 288 27.76 9.95 4.87
CA TYR A 288 26.72 10.99 4.81
C TYR A 288 25.75 10.79 3.64
N ASN A 289 24.85 9.82 3.76
CA ASN A 289 24.00 9.35 2.69
C ASN A 289 22.62 10.03 2.71
N ASP A 290 22.35 10.84 1.69
CA ASP A 290 21.05 11.49 1.50
C ASP A 290 19.97 10.55 0.93
N GLY A 291 20.27 9.27 0.86
CA GLY A 291 19.43 8.21 0.28
C GLY A 291 19.41 8.25 -1.23
N ASP A 292 20.37 8.95 -1.84
CA ASP A 292 20.46 9.26 -3.26
C ASP A 292 21.39 8.34 -4.03
N PHE A 293 21.90 7.30 -3.39
CA PHE A 293 22.83 6.36 -3.99
C PHE A 293 22.22 5.76 -5.25
N THR A 294 23.01 5.78 -6.31
CA THR A 294 22.77 5.07 -7.56
C THR A 294 23.94 4.14 -7.90
N ASP A 295 24.97 4.10 -7.03
CA ASP A 295 26.17 3.29 -7.22
C ASP A 295 25.92 1.83 -6.82
N ILE A 296 25.70 1.00 -7.84
CA ILE A 296 25.52 -0.44 -7.73
C ILE A 296 26.84 -1.10 -7.33
N ALA A 297 27.96 -0.67 -7.92
CA ALA A 297 29.26 -1.28 -7.68
C ALA A 297 29.78 -0.98 -6.27
N GLY A 298 29.58 0.25 -5.80
CA GLY A 298 29.98 0.69 -4.47
C GLY A 298 29.15 0.10 -3.34
N THR A 299 27.84 -0.06 -3.55
CA THR A 299 26.93 -0.60 -2.52
C THR A 299 26.78 -2.12 -2.58
N GLY A 300 27.02 -2.73 -3.74
CA GLY A 300 26.75 -4.15 -3.97
C GLY A 300 25.26 -4.48 -4.08
N TYR A 301 24.35 -3.50 -4.01
CA TYR A 301 22.92 -3.74 -4.16
C TYR A 301 22.51 -3.65 -5.63
N ALA A 302 22.42 -4.82 -6.29
CA ALA A 302 21.97 -4.88 -7.68
C ALA A 302 20.47 -4.57 -7.82
N PRO A 303 20.05 -3.90 -8.91
CA PRO A 303 18.64 -3.72 -9.26
C PRO A 303 18.02 -5.01 -9.83
N SER A 304 16.70 -5.14 -9.71
CA SER A 304 15.91 -6.12 -10.46
C SER A 304 15.89 -5.77 -11.96
N ASN A 305 15.39 -6.68 -12.78
CA ASN A 305 15.10 -6.37 -14.18
C ASN A 305 14.14 -5.17 -14.35
N ILE A 306 13.12 -5.02 -13.49
CA ILE A 306 12.22 -3.85 -13.55
C ILE A 306 12.94 -2.56 -13.15
N GLN A 307 13.80 -2.56 -12.13
CA GLN A 307 14.55 -1.35 -11.78
C GLN A 307 15.64 -1.00 -12.81
N VAL A 308 16.10 -1.97 -13.61
CA VAL A 308 16.95 -1.69 -14.78
C VAL A 308 16.15 -1.02 -15.91
N ASP A 309 14.98 -1.58 -16.25
CA ASP A 309 14.19 -1.09 -17.39
C ASP A 309 13.39 0.18 -17.07
N TYR A 310 12.91 0.29 -15.83
CA TYR A 310 12.01 1.34 -15.37
C TYR A 310 12.38 1.90 -13.98
N PRO A 311 13.56 2.55 -13.82
CA PRO A 311 13.98 3.14 -12.56
C PRO A 311 12.95 4.13 -12.00
N ASN A 312 12.61 4.00 -10.72
CA ASN A 312 11.57 4.81 -10.08
C ASN A 312 11.81 6.33 -10.19
N ARG A 313 13.06 6.78 -10.00
CA ARG A 313 13.41 8.21 -10.06
C ARG A 313 13.26 8.80 -11.45
N GLU A 314 13.45 7.99 -12.50
CA GLU A 314 13.35 8.43 -13.90
C GLU A 314 11.90 8.43 -14.39
N HIS A 315 11.08 7.48 -13.91
CA HIS A 315 9.70 7.30 -14.35
C HIS A 315 8.63 7.89 -13.40
N GLN A 316 9.02 8.58 -12.33
CA GLN A 316 8.09 9.16 -11.36
C GLN A 316 7.07 10.17 -11.92
N ASP A 317 7.37 10.79 -13.07
CA ASP A 317 6.48 11.76 -13.70
C ASP A 317 5.11 11.15 -14.04
N ALA A 318 5.06 9.86 -14.39
CA ALA A 318 3.82 9.17 -14.67
C ALA A 318 2.92 9.04 -13.42
N LEU A 319 3.54 8.73 -12.27
CA LEU A 319 2.86 8.71 -10.97
C LEU A 319 2.32 10.10 -10.64
N TRP A 320 3.14 11.15 -10.76
CA TRP A 320 2.74 12.51 -10.42
C TRP A 320 1.66 13.06 -11.35
N ALA A 321 1.71 12.72 -12.64
CA ALA A 321 0.68 13.07 -13.62
C ALA A 321 -0.67 12.41 -13.25
N PHE A 322 -0.65 11.14 -12.83
CA PHE A 322 -1.86 10.47 -12.38
C PHE A 322 -2.45 11.12 -11.13
N VAL A 323 -1.64 11.35 -10.10
CA VAL A 323 -2.08 12.03 -8.87
C VAL A 323 -2.66 13.41 -9.20
N GLY A 324 -1.95 14.20 -10.02
CA GLY A 324 -2.37 15.53 -10.47
C GLY A 324 -3.71 15.54 -11.22
N SER A 325 -4.07 14.43 -11.89
CA SER A 325 -5.35 14.29 -12.58
C SER A 325 -6.55 13.96 -11.67
N CYS A 326 -6.31 13.66 -10.39
CA CYS A 326 -7.34 13.31 -9.41
C CYS A 326 -7.65 14.49 -8.47
N GLN A 327 -8.38 15.51 -8.95
CA GLN A 327 -8.54 16.80 -8.23
C GLN A 327 -9.48 16.79 -7.01
N ARG A 328 -10.10 15.63 -6.74
CA ARG A 328 -11.17 15.46 -5.75
C ARG A 328 -10.78 14.56 -4.59
N LEU A 329 -9.48 14.25 -4.50
CA LEU A 329 -8.90 13.45 -3.43
C LEU A 329 -9.09 14.12 -2.08
N GLU A 330 -9.45 13.29 -1.11
CA GLU A 330 -9.54 13.54 0.32
C GLU A 330 -8.43 12.78 1.06
N SER A 331 -7.91 11.68 0.50
CA SER A 331 -6.80 10.91 1.06
C SER A 331 -5.76 10.61 0.00
N LEU A 332 -4.50 10.89 0.30
CA LEU A 332 -3.35 10.56 -0.55
C LEU A 332 -2.28 9.84 0.28
N ALA A 333 -1.89 8.64 -0.14
CA ALA A 333 -0.77 7.90 0.41
C ALA A 333 0.21 7.53 -0.70
N ILE A 334 1.45 8.02 -0.61
CA ILE A 334 2.56 7.65 -1.50
C ILE A 334 3.64 7.01 -0.64
N ILE A 335 3.92 5.73 -0.89
CA ILE A 335 4.94 4.95 -0.19
C ILE A 335 5.89 4.44 -1.26
N ALA A 336 7.09 5.00 -1.33
CA ALA A 336 8.05 4.64 -2.35
C ALA A 336 9.13 3.72 -1.80
N SER A 337 9.68 2.84 -2.62
CA SER A 337 10.91 2.12 -2.28
C SER A 337 12.15 2.98 -2.52
N HIS A 338 12.12 3.95 -3.43
CA HIS A 338 13.23 4.89 -3.64
C HIS A 338 12.71 6.30 -3.46
N TYR A 339 13.54 7.22 -2.98
CA TYR A 339 13.10 8.59 -2.80
C TYR A 339 12.56 9.22 -4.09
N LEU A 340 11.33 9.75 -4.00
CA LEU A 340 10.69 10.48 -5.09
C LEU A 340 10.63 11.98 -4.80
N GLU A 341 10.67 12.78 -5.85
CA GLU A 341 10.65 14.24 -5.78
C GLU A 341 9.21 14.76 -5.79
N LEU A 342 8.69 15.13 -4.62
CA LEU A 342 7.31 15.60 -4.48
C LEU A 342 7.04 16.88 -5.26
N ASP A 343 8.04 17.74 -5.44
CA ASP A 343 7.89 19.05 -6.09
C ASP A 343 7.43 18.98 -7.56
N ARG A 344 7.53 17.81 -8.17
CA ARG A 344 6.99 17.52 -9.50
C ARG A 344 5.46 17.43 -9.51
N ILE A 345 4.83 17.24 -8.35
CA ILE A 345 3.37 17.12 -8.25
C ILE A 345 2.68 18.42 -8.65
N ARG A 346 1.80 18.32 -9.66
CA ARG A 346 0.93 19.41 -10.09
C ARG A 346 -0.50 19.12 -9.64
N TRP A 347 -0.70 19.08 -8.34
CA TRP A 347 -2.01 18.83 -7.74
C TRP A 347 -2.52 20.05 -6.98
N SER A 348 -3.79 20.34 -7.17
CA SER A 348 -4.55 21.26 -6.34
C SER A 348 -6.00 20.77 -6.27
N PRO A 349 -6.70 21.03 -5.15
CA PRO A 349 -8.08 20.63 -5.05
C PRO A 349 -8.92 21.44 -6.04
N GLN A 350 -9.92 20.77 -6.64
CA GLN A 350 -10.89 21.44 -7.49
C GLN A 350 -11.58 22.58 -6.71
N PRO A 351 -11.88 23.74 -7.33
CA PRO A 351 -12.61 24.80 -6.67
C PRO A 351 -13.90 24.30 -6.00
N GLY A 352 -14.08 24.64 -4.72
CA GLY A 352 -15.22 24.19 -3.90
C GLY A 352 -14.95 22.94 -3.06
N TYR A 353 -13.83 22.24 -3.26
CA TYR A 353 -13.40 21.12 -2.42
C TYR A 353 -12.40 21.60 -1.35
N ARG A 354 -12.43 20.95 -0.17
CA ARG A 354 -11.62 21.35 0.98
C ARG A 354 -10.16 20.85 0.94
N GLY A 355 -9.81 20.00 -0.03
CA GLY A 355 -8.48 19.40 -0.14
C GLY A 355 -8.31 18.13 0.67
N LEU A 356 -7.05 17.77 0.93
CA LEU A 356 -6.69 16.52 1.61
C LEU A 356 -7.07 16.57 3.10
N VAL A 357 -7.75 15.51 3.51
CA VAL A 357 -8.06 15.14 4.90
C VAL A 357 -6.94 14.27 5.46
N ASP A 358 -6.50 13.27 4.69
CA ASP A 358 -5.46 12.33 5.08
C ASP A 358 -4.26 12.44 4.09
N LEU A 359 -3.04 12.57 4.62
CA LEU A 359 -1.81 12.58 3.85
C LEU A 359 -0.81 11.61 4.48
N ALA A 360 -0.30 10.67 3.69
CA ALA A 360 0.80 9.79 4.07
C ALA A 360 1.90 9.84 3.00
N LEU A 361 3.13 10.13 3.42
CA LEU A 361 4.31 10.19 2.56
C LEU A 361 5.41 9.34 3.19
N HIS A 362 5.97 8.42 2.42
CA HIS A 362 7.14 7.62 2.80
C HIS A 362 8.19 7.62 1.68
N ARG A 363 9.47 7.84 2.04
CA ARG A 363 10.60 7.97 1.11
C ARG A 363 10.37 9.05 0.06
N ILE A 364 10.29 10.29 0.53
CA ILE A 364 10.03 11.47 -0.29
C ILE A 364 11.08 12.55 -0.04
N TRP A 365 11.55 13.20 -1.11
CA TRP A 365 12.31 14.44 -1.03
C TRP A 365 11.46 15.61 -1.47
N THR A 366 11.57 16.74 -0.77
CA THR A 366 10.70 17.87 -1.05
C THR A 366 11.19 19.22 -0.54
N ASN A 367 10.63 20.30 -1.08
CA ASN A 367 10.51 21.57 -0.37
C ASN A 367 9.35 21.53 0.64
N VAL A 368 9.55 22.12 1.82
CA VAL A 368 8.48 22.25 2.84
C VAL A 368 7.24 22.95 2.26
N GLN A 369 7.45 23.89 1.35
CA GLN A 369 6.36 24.61 0.69
C GLN A 369 5.45 23.70 -0.15
N SER A 370 5.95 22.58 -0.67
CA SER A 370 5.16 21.64 -1.48
C SER A 370 4.23 20.80 -0.62
N ILE A 371 4.68 20.35 0.57
CA ILE A 371 3.78 19.74 1.57
C ILE A 371 2.70 20.75 1.98
N LEU A 372 3.08 22.01 2.26
CA LEU A 372 2.11 23.05 2.61
C LEU A 372 1.06 23.28 1.53
N LYS A 373 1.46 23.24 0.25
CA LYS A 373 0.52 23.38 -0.88
C LYS A 373 -0.48 22.22 -0.95
N LEU A 374 -0.05 20.98 -0.66
CA LEU A 374 -0.94 19.81 -0.63
C LEU A 374 -1.99 19.90 0.48
N LEU A 375 -1.61 20.45 1.64
CA LEU A 375 -2.51 20.61 2.78
C LEU A 375 -3.37 21.87 2.70
N ALA A 376 -3.02 22.83 1.85
CA ALA A 376 -3.75 24.09 1.69
C ALA A 376 -5.07 23.90 0.91
N VAL A 377 -6.04 24.76 1.19
CA VAL A 377 -7.32 24.82 0.46
C VAL A 377 -7.17 25.74 -0.75
N ALA A 378 -7.82 25.40 -1.87
CA ALA A 378 -7.97 26.35 -2.98
C ALA A 378 -8.81 27.56 -2.51
N ALA A 379 -8.28 28.77 -2.71
CA ALA A 379 -9.02 29.98 -2.35
C ALA A 379 -10.28 30.10 -3.21
N VAL A 380 -11.47 30.07 -2.57
CA VAL A 380 -12.75 30.32 -3.25
C VAL A 380 -13.26 31.69 -2.80
N ASN A 381 -13.41 32.61 -3.76
CA ASN A 381 -14.04 33.92 -3.57
C ASN A 381 -13.47 34.75 -2.40
N GLY A 382 -12.17 34.66 -2.15
CA GLY A 382 -11.49 35.43 -1.10
C GLY A 382 -11.75 34.97 0.34
N THR A 383 -12.59 33.95 0.55
CA THR A 383 -12.80 33.35 1.88
C THR A 383 -11.67 32.37 2.21
N LYS A 384 -10.97 32.62 3.32
CA LYS A 384 -9.98 31.68 3.86
C LYS A 384 -10.70 30.56 4.61
N LEU A 385 -11.01 29.49 3.90
CA LEU A 385 -11.43 28.23 4.55
C LEU A 385 -10.21 27.59 5.22
N ALA A 386 -10.44 27.00 6.38
CA ALA A 386 -9.41 26.22 7.06
C ALA A 386 -9.12 24.92 6.27
N PRO A 387 -7.84 24.51 6.16
CA PRO A 387 -7.42 23.17 5.74
C PRO A 387 -8.26 22.04 6.33
N ALA A 388 -8.60 21.05 5.50
CA ALA A 388 -9.33 19.85 5.93
C ALA A 388 -8.45 18.79 6.59
N ALA A 389 -7.13 19.01 6.66
CA ALA A 389 -6.18 18.03 7.16
C ALA A 389 -6.50 17.56 8.59
N ARG A 390 -6.71 16.25 8.74
CA ARG A 390 -6.99 15.54 10.00
C ARG A 390 -5.89 14.56 10.35
N ARG A 391 -5.35 13.83 9.38
CA ARG A 391 -4.26 12.87 9.60
C ARG A 391 -3.10 13.12 8.66
N VAL A 392 -1.92 13.34 9.22
CA VAL A 392 -0.72 13.57 8.43
C VAL A 392 0.38 12.63 8.95
N SER A 393 0.90 11.78 8.08
CA SER A 393 1.99 10.87 8.36
C SER A 393 3.14 11.15 7.41
N LEU A 394 4.29 11.54 7.96
CA LEU A 394 5.51 11.78 7.23
C LEU A 394 6.55 10.83 7.79
N ASP A 395 7.01 9.92 6.95
CA ASP A 395 7.98 8.90 7.29
C ASP A 395 9.14 8.94 6.29
N ASP A 396 10.36 9.00 6.79
CA ASP A 396 11.55 9.09 5.95
C ASP A 396 11.43 10.16 4.83
N VAL A 397 11.08 11.38 5.25
CA VAL A 397 10.93 12.54 4.35
C VAL A 397 12.11 13.48 4.56
N LYS A 398 12.75 13.89 3.46
CA LYS A 398 13.89 14.82 3.48
C LYS A 398 13.57 16.15 2.81
N VAL A 399 14.13 17.21 3.38
CA VAL A 399 14.05 18.57 2.82
C VAL A 399 15.37 18.96 2.18
N TYR A 400 15.31 19.52 0.96
CA TYR A 400 16.48 19.99 0.21
C TYR A 400 17.29 21.05 0.95
N GLY A 401 18.54 21.27 0.51
CA GLY A 401 19.45 22.29 1.06
C GLY A 401 18.88 23.71 1.09
N ASP A 402 18.02 24.06 0.14
CA ASP A 402 17.30 25.33 0.05
C ASP A 402 15.77 25.17 0.25
N GLY A 403 15.32 23.99 0.67
CA GLY A 403 13.90 23.61 0.67
C GLY A 403 13.05 24.14 1.81
N GLY A 404 13.63 25.00 2.65
CA GLY A 404 12.99 25.58 3.83
C GLY A 404 13.11 24.69 5.06
N ASN A 405 12.32 24.97 6.08
CA ASN A 405 12.48 24.40 7.42
C ASN A 405 11.19 23.74 7.92
N TRP A 406 11.32 22.63 8.64
CA TRP A 406 10.21 21.87 9.21
C TRP A 406 9.34 22.70 10.17
N ASP A 407 9.92 23.64 10.90
CA ASP A 407 9.20 24.58 11.77
C ASP A 407 7.97 25.23 11.09
N LYS A 408 8.07 25.61 9.82
CA LYS A 408 6.96 26.21 9.05
C LYS A 408 5.79 25.26 8.89
N LEU A 409 6.05 23.98 8.62
CA LEU A 409 5.01 22.95 8.55
C LEU A 409 4.36 22.73 9.91
N PHE A 410 5.14 22.61 10.97
CA PHE A 410 4.61 22.39 12.32
C PHE A 410 3.77 23.57 12.80
N VAL A 411 4.19 24.80 12.53
CA VAL A 411 3.39 26.01 12.80
C VAL A 411 2.08 25.98 12.02
N PHE A 412 2.11 25.57 10.75
CA PHE A 412 0.91 25.43 9.92
C PHE A 412 -0.05 24.38 10.50
N LEU A 413 0.41 23.15 10.77
CA LEU A 413 -0.41 22.08 11.35
C LEU A 413 -1.02 22.49 12.70
N ARG A 414 -0.27 23.21 13.53
CA ARG A 414 -0.74 23.71 14.82
C ARG A 414 -1.81 24.79 14.65
N THR A 415 -1.59 25.77 13.78
CA THR A 415 -2.38 27.02 13.76
C THR A 415 -3.48 27.05 12.71
N GLN A 416 -3.30 26.36 11.57
CA GLN A 416 -4.20 26.39 10.42
C GLN A 416 -5.07 25.15 10.30
N CYS A 417 -4.69 24.01 10.90
CA CYS A 417 -5.47 22.76 10.83
C CYS A 417 -6.24 22.50 12.14
N PRO A 418 -7.38 23.16 12.40
CA PRO A 418 -8.10 23.01 13.68
C PRO A 418 -8.59 21.58 13.93
N ASP A 419 -8.85 20.81 12.87
CA ASP A 419 -9.37 19.44 12.93
C ASP A 419 -8.29 18.36 12.93
N LEU A 420 -7.00 18.73 13.10
CA LEU A 420 -5.91 17.77 13.20
C LEU A 420 -6.15 16.79 14.38
N GLU A 421 -6.11 15.50 14.05
CA GLU A 421 -6.37 14.36 14.93
C GLU A 421 -5.14 13.47 15.08
N LEU A 422 -4.34 13.35 14.01
CA LEU A 422 -3.12 12.55 13.98
C LEU A 422 -2.01 13.27 13.24
N PHE A 423 -0.84 13.32 13.88
CA PHE A 423 0.42 13.66 13.21
C PHE A 423 1.48 12.62 13.57
N ARG A 424 2.02 11.94 12.56
CA ARG A 424 3.16 11.03 12.70
C ARG A 424 4.36 11.62 11.96
N ALA A 425 5.48 11.70 12.66
CA ALA A 425 6.77 12.12 12.14
C ALA A 425 7.79 11.05 12.50
N SER A 426 8.35 10.40 11.49
CA SER A 426 9.38 9.37 11.63
C SER A 426 10.47 9.64 10.60
N GLN A 427 11.73 9.50 11.01
CA GLN A 427 12.92 9.74 10.17
C GLN A 427 12.87 11.05 9.36
N LEU A 428 12.30 12.12 9.94
CA LEU A 428 12.28 13.42 9.25
C LEU A 428 13.66 14.04 9.30
N THR A 429 14.21 14.44 8.16
CA THR A 429 15.54 15.02 8.13
C THR A 429 15.68 16.07 7.03
N TYR A 430 16.89 16.58 6.87
CA TYR A 430 17.30 17.42 5.76
C TYR A 430 18.37 16.71 4.96
N PHE A 431 18.56 17.13 3.71
CA PHE A 431 19.77 16.79 2.97
C PHE A 431 21.01 17.31 3.69
N THR A 432 22.14 16.62 3.53
CA THR A 432 23.45 17.00 4.09
C THR A 432 23.86 18.44 3.75
N SER A 433 23.42 18.95 2.59
CA SER A 433 23.62 20.32 2.13
C SER A 433 22.85 21.39 2.93
N HIS A 434 21.84 21.01 3.72
CA HIS A 434 21.04 21.95 4.50
C HIS A 434 21.70 22.32 5.83
N ALA A 435 21.68 23.61 6.20
CA ALA A 435 22.34 24.11 7.43
C ALA A 435 21.83 23.49 8.74
N ARG A 436 20.57 22.99 8.74
CA ARG A 436 19.95 22.31 9.89
C ARG A 436 20.09 20.79 9.86
N HIS A 437 20.80 20.22 8.88
CA HIS A 437 21.03 18.78 8.82
C HIS A 437 21.67 18.26 10.11
N LYS A 438 21.18 17.11 10.57
CA LYS A 438 21.80 16.33 11.62
C LYS A 438 21.75 14.88 11.19
N HIS A 439 22.88 14.21 11.28
CA HIS A 439 22.96 12.81 10.92
C HIS A 439 22.28 11.93 11.98
N ASN A 440 21.56 10.90 11.53
CA ASN A 440 21.04 9.86 12.41
C ASN A 440 22.08 8.75 12.55
N ASN A 441 22.87 8.78 13.63
CA ASN A 441 23.91 7.77 13.88
C ASN A 441 23.35 6.38 14.28
N ARG A 442 22.03 6.22 14.45
CA ARG A 442 21.38 4.95 14.86
C ARG A 442 19.99 4.81 14.20
N PRO A 443 19.93 4.68 12.86
CA PRO A 443 18.66 4.61 12.14
C PRO A 443 17.77 3.45 12.58
N TRP A 444 18.35 2.32 13.00
CA TRP A 444 17.62 1.18 13.55
C TRP A 444 17.06 1.39 14.97
N GLY A 445 17.59 2.37 15.72
CA GLY A 445 17.25 2.58 17.14
C GLY A 445 16.40 3.83 17.41
N ASN A 446 16.50 4.85 16.55
CA ASN A 446 15.93 6.17 16.81
C ASN A 446 14.98 6.64 15.69
N TRP A 447 14.25 5.72 15.05
CA TRP A 447 13.47 6.03 13.86
C TRP A 447 12.28 6.98 14.08
N ASN A 448 11.70 7.02 15.28
CA ASN A 448 10.60 7.92 15.64
C ASN A 448 11.03 9.36 16.02
N ASP A 449 11.97 9.97 15.29
CA ASP A 449 12.42 11.34 15.60
C ASP A 449 12.60 12.22 14.34
N ILE A 450 12.75 13.53 14.57
CA ILE A 450 13.27 14.50 13.62
C ILE A 450 14.78 14.72 13.84
N TRP A 451 15.52 14.58 12.75
CA TRP A 451 16.97 14.75 12.69
C TRP A 451 17.30 16.15 12.21
N THR A 452 17.41 17.04 13.18
CA THR A 452 17.66 18.47 12.97
C THR A 452 18.67 18.98 13.98
N ASN A 453 19.55 19.89 13.58
CA ASN A 453 20.59 20.47 14.43
C ASN A 453 19.98 21.43 15.45
N ASP A 454 20.15 21.18 16.75
CA ASP A 454 19.50 21.92 17.84
C ASP A 454 20.14 23.30 18.14
N ALA A 455 20.68 23.98 17.13
CA ALA A 455 21.20 25.34 17.25
C ALA A 455 20.11 26.32 17.73
N GLN A 456 20.51 27.40 18.42
CA GLN A 456 19.59 28.31 19.12
C GLN A 456 18.53 28.98 18.21
N GLU A 457 18.82 29.12 16.91
CA GLU A 457 17.92 29.68 15.88
C GLU A 457 17.03 28.62 15.20
N ASN A 458 17.19 27.34 15.56
CA ASN A 458 16.37 26.25 15.07
C ASN A 458 15.18 26.01 16.00
N HIS A 459 13.98 26.06 15.43
CA HIS A 459 12.73 25.90 16.16
C HIS A 459 11.94 24.66 15.76
N ASP A 460 12.52 23.75 14.97
CA ASP A 460 11.86 22.54 14.48
C ASP A 460 11.32 21.69 15.64
N ARG A 461 12.19 21.26 16.58
CA ARG A 461 11.79 20.45 17.75
C ARG A 461 10.81 21.19 18.66
N HIS A 462 11.00 22.50 18.84
CA HIS A 462 10.09 23.31 19.63
C HIS A 462 8.68 23.29 19.04
N HIS A 463 8.55 23.53 17.73
CA HIS A 463 7.25 23.56 17.07
C HIS A 463 6.62 22.18 16.91
N LEU A 464 7.42 21.11 16.76
CA LEU A 464 6.93 19.73 16.83
C LEU A 464 6.25 19.45 18.18
N ARG A 465 6.93 19.74 19.29
CA ARG A 465 6.35 19.59 20.65
C ARG A 465 5.07 20.38 20.84
N MET A 466 4.93 21.53 20.16
CA MET A 466 3.71 22.33 20.21
C MET A 466 2.55 21.72 19.38
N VAL A 467 2.84 20.94 18.34
CA VAL A 467 1.86 20.10 17.66
C VAL A 467 1.44 18.94 18.58
N ASP A 468 2.39 18.24 19.18
CA ASP A 468 2.11 17.13 20.12
C ASP A 468 1.23 17.61 21.27
N ARG A 469 1.57 18.74 21.89
CA ARG A 469 0.77 19.33 22.97
C ARG A 469 -0.66 19.66 22.53
N LYS A 470 -0.85 20.13 21.30
CA LYS A 470 -2.19 20.38 20.74
C LYS A 470 -2.99 19.07 20.64
N LEU A 471 -2.36 18.00 20.18
CA LEU A 471 -2.98 16.69 20.00
C LEU A 471 -3.31 16.03 21.35
N ILE A 472 -2.38 16.08 22.31
CA ILE A 472 -2.57 15.60 23.69
C ILE A 472 -3.75 16.34 24.36
N ASN A 473 -3.80 17.67 24.25
CA ASN A 473 -4.89 18.46 24.81
C ASN A 473 -6.26 18.09 24.19
N ARG A 474 -6.29 17.66 22.93
CA ARG A 474 -7.52 17.19 22.26
C ARG A 474 -7.95 15.81 22.76
N GLY A 475 -7.01 14.93 23.10
CA GLY A 475 -7.25 13.59 23.63
C GLY A 475 -7.75 13.54 25.08
N GLY A 476 -7.73 14.66 25.80
CA GLY A 476 -8.42 14.80 27.09
C GLY A 476 -7.63 14.39 28.34
N SER A 477 -6.40 13.88 28.25
CA SER A 477 -5.46 13.79 29.39
C SER A 477 -4.01 13.50 28.99
N GLU A 478 -3.06 13.73 29.90
CA GLU A 478 -1.66 13.28 29.79
C GLU A 478 -1.52 11.75 29.78
N ALA A 479 -2.48 11.01 30.35
CA ALA A 479 -2.50 9.53 30.30
C ALA A 479 -2.80 9.00 28.89
N TYR A 480 -3.34 9.83 28.00
CA TYR A 480 -3.45 9.50 26.57
C TYR A 480 -2.08 9.51 25.88
N CYS A 481 -1.01 10.06 26.49
CA CYS A 481 0.35 10.06 25.94
C CYS A 481 0.96 8.66 25.83
N SER A 482 0.55 7.70 26.68
CA SER A 482 1.02 6.31 26.60
C SER A 482 0.24 5.45 25.59
N HIS A 483 -0.81 6.01 24.98
CA HIS A 483 -1.67 5.32 23.99
C HIS A 483 -1.83 6.11 22.70
N TYR A 484 -1.11 7.24 22.57
CA TYR A 484 -0.98 7.94 21.31
C TYR A 484 0.08 7.19 20.50
N PRO A 485 -0.14 6.87 19.20
CA PRO A 485 0.74 6.01 18.39
C PRO A 485 2.13 6.63 18.09
N VAL A 486 2.48 7.69 18.81
CA VAL A 486 3.80 8.31 18.84
C VAL A 486 4.21 8.35 20.30
N SER A 487 4.74 7.24 20.81
CA SER A 487 5.45 7.29 22.07
C SER A 487 6.71 8.15 21.84
N THR A 488 6.83 9.24 22.60
CA THR A 488 8.09 10.00 22.70
C THR A 488 9.16 9.21 23.45
N HIS A 489 8.82 8.01 23.93
CA HIS A 489 9.66 7.04 24.61
C HIS A 489 9.47 5.71 23.91
N GLY A 490 10.46 5.35 23.09
CA GLY A 490 10.40 4.27 22.12
C GLY A 490 9.81 2.95 22.59
N SER A 491 9.45 2.16 21.58
CA SER A 491 8.52 1.03 21.59
C SER A 491 7.08 1.50 21.48
N ASP A 492 6.51 1.36 20.29
CA ASP A 492 5.30 0.55 20.13
C ASP A 492 5.15 0.13 18.66
N SER A 493 5.30 -1.18 18.48
CA SER A 493 4.95 -1.97 17.31
C SER A 493 3.42 -2.08 17.25
N GLU A 494 2.76 -1.18 16.53
CA GLU A 494 1.30 -1.25 16.32
C GLU A 494 0.89 -1.14 14.84
N TRP A 495 1.81 -1.52 13.94
CA TRP A 495 1.51 -1.92 12.58
C TRP A 495 2.09 -3.32 12.41
N GLY A 496 1.20 -4.32 12.28
CA GLY A 496 1.57 -5.74 12.31
C GLY A 496 2.59 -6.12 11.22
N ASP A 497 3.80 -6.42 11.67
CA ASP A 497 4.69 -7.37 11.02
C ASP A 497 4.38 -8.76 11.56
N ASP A 498 3.33 -9.40 11.03
CA ASP A 498 3.25 -10.87 11.04
C ASP A 498 4.20 -11.39 9.94
N CYS A 499 5.50 -11.23 10.19
CA CYS A 499 6.52 -12.03 9.54
C CYS A 499 7.09 -12.98 10.60
N ASP A 500 6.47 -14.15 10.72
CA ASP A 500 7.02 -15.29 11.46
C ASP A 500 8.51 -15.45 11.17
N THR A 501 9.33 -15.08 12.16
CA THR A 501 10.74 -15.44 12.22
C THR A 501 10.86 -16.61 13.19
N GLU A 502 10.37 -17.79 12.79
CA GLU A 502 10.87 -19.03 13.38
C GLU A 502 12.27 -19.29 12.82
N MET A 503 13.26 -18.64 13.43
CA MET A 503 14.63 -19.14 13.43
C MET A 503 14.79 -20.02 14.67
N ASP A 504 14.50 -21.32 14.50
CA ASP A 504 15.04 -22.33 15.41
C ASP A 504 16.56 -22.37 15.22
N GLN A 505 17.26 -21.72 16.14
CA GLN A 505 18.66 -22.02 16.43
C GLN A 505 18.71 -23.40 17.09
N ILE A 506 18.90 -24.46 16.29
CA ILE A 506 19.51 -25.68 16.81
C ILE A 506 21.02 -25.50 16.66
N SER A 507 21.63 -25.05 17.75
CA SER A 507 23.04 -25.28 18.01
C SER A 507 23.22 -26.76 18.36
N ASP A 508 23.92 -27.51 17.53
CA ASP A 508 24.50 -28.78 17.94
C ASP A 508 26.02 -28.73 17.80
N ASN A 509 26.66 -29.26 18.86
CA ASN A 509 28.10 -29.48 19.01
C ASN A 509 28.72 -30.35 17.90
#